data_AF-X1KQN5-F1
#
_entry.id   AF-X1KQN5-F1
#
_cell.length_a   1.000
_cell.length_b   1.000
_cell.length_c   1.000
_cell.angle_alpha   90.00
_cell.angle_beta   90.00
_cell.angle_gamma   90.00
#
_symmetry.space_group_name_H-M   'P 1'
#
loop_
_entity.id
_entity.type
_entity.pdbx_description
1 polymer ?
#
loop_
_entity_poly.entity_id
_entity_poly.type
_entity_poly.pdbx_seq_one_letter_code
_entity_poly.pdbx_strand_id
1 'polypeptide(L)'
;MSKPRISFLSESEIEAIHDASLRVLDKTGIKVMSKPALDILKKAGAKVDYETGHVSIPRNVVAEALKMAPKTVKYCARNPRYDFVLNKQETHFCAEGGPPFVLDWETGKRRYSTSEDIAQCATIADYLDHVDLIWPLGAGSDVPAPMRYIVDMCTSLRNCEKHFEGDA
;
A
#
# COMPACT_ATOMS: atom_id res chain seq x y z
N MET A 1 19.41 4.07 21.89
CA MET A 1 20.31 3.00 21.42
C MET A 1 19.95 2.69 19.97
N SER A 2 20.90 2.72 19.04
CA SER A 2 20.63 2.38 17.63
C SER A 2 20.24 0.91 17.52
N LYS A 3 19.05 0.62 16.98
CA LYS A 3 18.64 -0.77 16.69
C LYS A 3 19.62 -1.35 15.66
N PRO A 4 20.15 -2.57 15.85
CA PRO A 4 21.05 -3.19 14.90
C PRO A 4 20.33 -3.37 13.55
N ARG A 5 21.01 -3.04 12.45
CA ARG A 5 20.56 -3.33 11.08
C ARG A 5 21.36 -4.50 10.55
N ILE A 6 20.65 -5.49 10.01
CA ILE A 6 21.27 -6.63 9.32
C ILE A 6 21.26 -6.31 7.83
N SER A 7 22.42 -6.41 7.18
CA SER A 7 22.52 -6.41 5.72
C SER A 7 22.95 -7.79 5.25
N PHE A 8 22.18 -8.37 4.35
CA PHE A 8 22.51 -9.67 3.74
C PHE A 8 23.31 -9.53 2.45
N LEU A 9 23.30 -8.34 1.85
CA LEU A 9 23.95 -8.04 0.58
C LEU A 9 25.08 -7.04 0.79
N SER A 10 26.15 -7.22 0.02
CA SER A 10 27.20 -6.24 -0.17
C SER A 10 26.72 -5.06 -1.02
N GLU A 11 27.46 -3.96 -0.99
CA GLU A 11 27.14 -2.76 -1.77
C GLU A 11 27.14 -3.04 -3.28
N SER A 12 28.09 -3.84 -3.78
CA SER A 12 28.16 -4.23 -5.18
C SER A 12 27.00 -5.12 -5.62
N GLU A 13 26.47 -5.98 -4.74
CA GLU A 13 25.26 -6.77 -5.01
C GLU A 13 24.01 -5.89 -5.09
N ILE A 14 23.90 -4.89 -4.23
CA ILE A 14 22.81 -3.90 -4.27
C ILE A 14 22.87 -3.09 -5.58
N GLU A 15 24.05 -2.63 -5.97
CA GLU A 15 24.27 -1.92 -7.24
C GLU A 15 23.92 -2.80 -8.45
N ALA A 16 24.32 -4.07 -8.43
CA ALA A 16 23.98 -5.02 -9.49
C ALA A 16 22.45 -5.22 -9.63
N ILE A 17 21.72 -5.33 -8.52
CA ILE A 17 20.25 -5.43 -8.53
C ILE A 17 19.62 -4.14 -9.06
N HIS A 18 20.13 -2.98 -8.65
CA HIS A 18 19.65 -1.69 -9.13
C HIS A 18 19.83 -1.55 -10.65
N ASP A 19 21.02 -1.86 -11.16
CA ASP A 19 21.33 -1.79 -12.59
C ASP A 19 20.54 -2.81 -13.43
N ALA A 20 20.33 -4.01 -12.90
CA ALA A 20 19.47 -5.01 -13.54
C ALA A 20 18.02 -4.52 -13.62
N SER A 21 17.49 -3.95 -12.52
CA SER A 21 16.13 -3.42 -12.46
C SER A 21 15.91 -2.28 -13.45
N LEU A 22 16.86 -1.36 -13.55
CA LEU A 22 16.82 -0.26 -14.54
C LEU A 22 16.89 -0.75 -15.98
N ARG A 23 17.63 -1.84 -16.24
CA ARG A 23 17.68 -2.49 -17.56
C ARG A 23 16.35 -3.13 -17.91
N VAL A 24 15.68 -3.78 -16.97
CA VAL A 24 14.33 -4.33 -17.17
C VAL A 24 13.36 -3.20 -17.52
N LEU A 25 13.36 -2.10 -16.76
CA LEU A 25 12.50 -0.96 -17.03
C LEU A 25 12.76 -0.31 -18.40
N ASP A 26 14.03 -0.18 -18.83
CA ASP A 26 14.39 0.46 -20.11
C ASP A 26 14.25 -0.48 -21.33
N LYS A 27 14.59 -1.77 -21.20
CA LYS A 27 14.63 -2.72 -22.33
C LYS A 27 13.39 -3.60 -22.43
N THR A 28 12.88 -4.06 -21.29
CA THR A 28 11.69 -4.93 -21.23
C THR A 28 10.42 -4.11 -21.07
N GLY A 29 10.46 -3.02 -20.30
CA GLY A 29 9.30 -2.15 -20.07
C GLY A 29 8.18 -2.80 -19.25
N ILE A 30 7.06 -2.08 -19.16
CA ILE A 30 5.85 -2.49 -18.44
C ILE A 30 4.60 -2.22 -19.28
N LYS A 31 3.52 -2.95 -19.03
CA LYS A 31 2.20 -2.68 -19.61
C LYS A 31 1.44 -1.73 -18.70
N VAL A 32 0.94 -0.62 -19.26
CA VAL A 32 0.12 0.37 -18.56
C VAL A 32 -1.20 0.52 -19.31
N MET A 33 -2.30 0.20 -18.64
CA MET A 33 -3.64 0.19 -19.23
C MET A 33 -4.38 1.53 -19.13
N SER A 34 -3.84 2.47 -18.35
CA SER A 34 -4.43 3.79 -18.13
C SER A 34 -3.81 4.81 -19.08
N LYS A 35 -4.61 5.36 -20.01
CA LYS A 35 -4.16 6.44 -20.90
C LYS A 35 -3.61 7.66 -20.14
N PRO A 36 -4.24 8.17 -19.08
CA PRO A 36 -3.66 9.23 -18.26
C PRO A 36 -2.26 8.91 -17.73
N ALA A 37 -2.03 7.67 -17.27
CA ALA A 37 -0.72 7.25 -16.80
C ALA A 37 0.32 7.18 -17.94
N LEU A 38 -0.09 6.73 -19.13
CA LEU A 38 0.74 6.76 -20.34
C LEU A 38 1.16 8.19 -20.70
N ASP A 39 0.23 9.14 -20.67
CA ASP A 39 0.49 10.55 -21.00
C ASP A 39 1.49 11.17 -19.99
N ILE A 40 1.35 10.86 -18.69
CA ILE A 40 2.29 11.27 -17.64
C ILE A 40 3.69 10.71 -17.89
N LEU A 41 3.80 9.40 -18.16
CA LEU A 41 5.08 8.72 -18.40
C LEU A 41 5.75 9.26 -19.67
N LYS A 42 4.99 9.48 -20.75
CA LYS A 42 5.49 10.08 -21.98
C LYS A 42 6.06 11.48 -21.73
N LYS A 43 5.33 12.31 -20.97
CA LYS A 43 5.77 13.67 -20.59
C LYS A 43 7.04 13.65 -19.74
N ALA A 44 7.19 12.64 -18.89
CA ALA A 44 8.39 12.44 -18.08
C ALA A 44 9.61 11.91 -18.87
N GLY A 45 9.43 11.57 -20.16
CA GLY A 45 10.51 11.11 -21.04
C GLY A 45 10.55 9.59 -21.25
N ALA A 46 9.54 8.84 -20.80
CA ALA A 46 9.41 7.42 -21.12
C ALA A 46 9.04 7.21 -22.59
N LYS A 47 9.44 6.05 -23.14
CA LYS A 47 9.01 5.63 -24.48
C LYS A 47 7.70 4.88 -24.34
N VAL A 48 6.65 5.41 -24.96
CA VAL A 48 5.29 4.87 -24.86
C VAL A 48 4.82 4.45 -26.23
N ASP A 49 4.37 3.21 -26.32
CA ASP A 49 3.51 2.69 -27.38
C ASP A 49 2.06 2.74 -26.89
N TYR A 50 1.25 3.62 -27.50
CA TYR A 50 -0.15 3.81 -27.11
C TYR A 50 -1.08 2.72 -27.64
N GLU A 51 -0.70 2.00 -28.69
CA GLU A 51 -1.51 0.92 -29.27
C GLU A 51 -1.44 -0.31 -28.37
N THR A 52 -0.22 -0.66 -27.96
CA THR A 52 0.01 -1.79 -27.06
C THR A 52 -0.01 -1.39 -25.59
N GLY A 53 -0.07 -0.09 -25.24
CA GLY A 53 0.05 0.37 -23.86
C GLY A 53 1.38 -0.02 -23.20
N HIS A 54 2.40 -0.29 -24.00
CA HIS A 54 3.72 -0.68 -23.52
C HIS A 54 4.59 0.54 -23.24
N VAL A 55 5.28 0.55 -22.10
CA VAL A 55 6.11 1.67 -21.66
C VAL A 55 7.51 1.18 -21.28
N SER A 56 8.52 1.72 -21.96
CA SER A 56 9.92 1.59 -21.53
C SER A 56 10.32 2.84 -20.74
N ILE A 57 10.85 2.67 -19.53
CA ILE A 57 11.20 3.74 -18.60
C ILE A 57 12.74 3.84 -18.50
N PRO A 58 13.36 4.86 -19.12
CA PRO A 58 14.81 5.04 -19.09
C PRO A 58 15.35 5.34 -17.69
N ARG A 59 16.63 5.01 -17.45
CA ARG A 59 17.35 5.26 -16.19
C ARG A 59 17.22 6.70 -15.68
N ASN A 60 17.34 7.69 -16.57
CA ASN A 60 17.26 9.10 -16.17
C ASN A 60 15.87 9.46 -15.64
N VAL A 61 14.80 8.88 -16.20
CA VAL A 61 13.42 9.11 -15.73
C VAL A 61 13.25 8.56 -14.31
N VAL A 62 13.76 7.34 -14.06
CA VAL A 62 13.75 6.74 -12.72
C VAL A 62 14.56 7.57 -11.72
N ALA A 63 15.76 8.00 -12.11
CA ALA A 63 16.63 8.80 -11.26
C ALA A 63 16.00 10.14 -10.86
N GLU A 64 15.38 10.86 -11.80
CA GLU A 64 14.68 12.11 -11.50
C GLU A 64 13.45 11.87 -10.61
N ALA A 65 12.69 10.81 -10.85
CA ALA A 65 11.56 10.45 -9.97
C ALA A 65 12.01 10.18 -8.52
N LEU A 66 13.12 9.45 -8.33
CA LEU A 66 13.68 9.16 -7.00
C LEU A 66 14.22 10.40 -6.27
N LYS A 67 14.70 11.41 -7.01
CA LYS A 67 15.10 12.70 -6.44
C LYS A 67 13.90 13.48 -5.92
N MET A 68 12.78 13.48 -6.65
CA MET A 68 11.55 14.17 -6.25
C MET A 68 10.80 13.47 -5.12
N ALA A 69 10.98 12.15 -4.95
CA ALA A 69 10.30 11.38 -3.93
C ALA A 69 10.64 11.88 -2.50
N PRO A 70 9.63 12.19 -1.66
CA PRO A 70 9.84 12.66 -0.30
C PRO A 70 10.59 11.62 0.52
N LYS A 71 11.49 12.07 1.41
CA LYS A 71 12.26 11.17 2.28
C LYS A 71 11.51 10.79 3.56
N THR A 72 10.48 11.56 3.90
CA THR A 72 9.61 11.38 5.04
C THR A 72 8.18 11.71 4.67
N VAL A 73 7.21 10.96 5.19
CA VAL A 73 5.78 11.21 5.00
C VAL A 73 5.09 11.20 6.35
N LYS A 74 4.26 12.21 6.64
CA LYS A 74 3.43 12.22 7.85
C LYS A 74 2.12 11.51 7.54
N TYR A 75 1.79 10.50 8.33
CA TYR A 75 0.51 9.80 8.31
C TYR A 75 -0.38 10.47 9.35
N CYS A 76 -1.52 11.00 8.90
CA CYS A 76 -2.46 11.73 9.76
C CYS A 76 -3.68 10.86 10.05
N ALA A 77 -3.97 10.61 11.31
CA ALA A 77 -5.14 9.86 11.74
C ALA A 77 -6.34 10.78 11.99
N ARG A 78 -7.54 10.20 12.16
CA ARG A 78 -8.72 10.98 12.55
C ARG A 78 -8.54 11.59 13.94
N ASN A 79 -7.91 10.85 14.84
CA ASN A 79 -7.44 11.37 16.10
C ASN A 79 -5.92 11.66 16.03
N PRO A 80 -5.48 12.93 16.10
CA PRO A 80 -4.07 13.30 15.95
C PRO A 80 -3.12 12.64 16.95
N ARG A 81 -3.62 12.04 18.04
CA ARG A 81 -2.78 11.25 18.96
C ARG A 81 -2.12 10.05 18.30
N TYR A 82 -2.67 9.57 17.18
CA TYR A 82 -2.15 8.46 16.38
C TYR A 82 -1.43 8.91 15.10
N ASP A 83 -1.14 10.22 14.96
CA ASP A 83 -0.28 10.68 13.88
C ASP A 83 1.13 10.12 14.05
N PHE A 84 1.76 9.70 12.96
CA PHE A 84 3.16 9.29 12.96
C PHE A 84 3.89 9.73 11.69
N VAL A 85 5.22 9.60 11.70
CA VAL A 85 6.07 9.96 10.56
C VAL A 85 6.83 8.74 10.08
N LEU A 86 6.62 8.40 8.81
CA LEU A 86 7.40 7.39 8.11
C LEU A 86 8.77 7.99 7.76
N ASN A 87 9.77 7.77 8.62
CA ASN A 87 11.10 8.40 8.54
C ASN A 87 12.28 7.42 8.40
N LYS A 88 12.00 6.12 8.17
CA LYS A 88 12.98 5.03 8.07
C LYS A 88 13.76 4.71 9.35
N GLN A 89 13.39 5.29 10.48
CA GLN A 89 14.05 5.05 11.79
C GLN A 89 13.22 4.11 12.66
N GLU A 90 11.90 4.21 12.57
CA GLU A 90 10.93 3.43 13.35
C GLU A 90 10.17 2.45 12.45
N THR A 91 9.77 1.33 13.05
CA THR A 91 8.89 0.36 12.42
C THR A 91 7.47 0.72 12.79
N HIS A 92 6.60 0.80 11.79
CA HIS A 92 5.17 0.97 11.95
C HIS A 92 4.47 -0.28 11.43
N PHE A 93 3.45 -0.76 12.13
CA PHE A 93 2.72 -1.98 11.76
C PHE A 93 1.32 -1.63 11.28
N CYS A 94 1.02 -2.05 10.05
CA CYS A 94 -0.32 -1.99 9.48
C CYS A 94 -1.07 -3.29 9.80
N ALA A 95 -2.26 -3.17 10.38
CA ALA A 95 -3.22 -4.27 10.36
C ALA A 95 -4.01 -4.17 9.05
N GLU A 96 -3.65 -5.03 8.10
CA GLU A 96 -4.30 -5.09 6.80
C GLU A 96 -4.70 -6.51 6.42
N GLY A 97 -5.54 -6.58 5.39
CA GLY A 97 -5.93 -7.82 4.74
C GLY A 97 -7.39 -7.72 4.36
N GLY A 98 -7.70 -7.81 3.06
CA GLY A 98 -9.06 -7.89 2.54
C GLY A 98 -9.49 -9.31 2.18
N PRO A 99 -9.35 -10.34 3.07
CA PRO A 99 -9.76 -11.68 2.70
C PRO A 99 -11.28 -11.71 2.51
N PRO A 100 -11.79 -12.33 1.43
CA PRO A 100 -13.23 -12.47 1.24
C PRO A 100 -13.89 -13.42 2.24
N PHE A 101 -13.09 -14.14 3.04
CA PHE A 101 -13.56 -15.13 4.00
C PHE A 101 -12.95 -14.89 5.37
N VAL A 102 -13.74 -15.15 6.40
CA VAL A 102 -13.32 -15.17 7.79
C VAL A 102 -13.52 -16.57 8.37
N LEU A 103 -12.72 -16.90 9.37
CA LEU A 103 -12.98 -18.02 10.26
C LEU A 103 -13.77 -17.49 11.45
N ASP A 104 -15.04 -17.85 11.52
CA ASP A 104 -15.93 -17.44 12.60
C ASP A 104 -15.45 -18.07 13.92
N TRP A 105 -15.14 -17.23 14.91
CA TRP A 105 -14.48 -17.68 16.14
C TRP A 105 -15.43 -18.43 17.09
N GLU A 106 -16.75 -18.18 16.99
CA GLU A 106 -17.75 -18.86 17.80
C GLU A 106 -18.05 -20.26 17.24
N THR A 107 -18.21 -20.36 15.93
CA THR A 107 -18.66 -21.59 15.26
C THR A 107 -17.52 -22.42 14.67
N GLY A 108 -16.33 -21.83 14.51
CA GLY A 108 -15.18 -22.44 13.84
C GLY A 108 -15.37 -22.61 12.32
N LYS A 109 -16.41 -22.00 11.73
CA LYS A 109 -16.73 -22.18 10.31
C LYS A 109 -16.15 -21.07 9.45
N ARG A 110 -15.61 -21.46 8.28
CA ARG A 110 -15.23 -20.51 7.24
C ARG A 110 -16.47 -19.99 6.52
N ARG A 111 -16.69 -18.68 6.53
CA ARG A 111 -17.80 -18.01 5.84
C ARG A 111 -17.31 -16.75 5.14
N TYR A 112 -18.16 -16.13 4.33
CA TYR A 112 -17.85 -14.82 3.77
C TYR A 112 -17.75 -13.77 4.87
N SER A 113 -16.83 -12.82 4.67
CA SER A 113 -16.68 -11.62 5.51
C SER A 113 -17.88 -10.69 5.32
N THR A 114 -18.30 -10.04 6.39
CA THR A 114 -19.35 -9.02 6.40
C THR A 114 -18.82 -7.70 6.94
N SER A 115 -19.62 -6.65 6.83
CA SER A 115 -19.31 -5.35 7.45
C SER A 115 -19.11 -5.46 8.97
N GLU A 116 -19.81 -6.39 9.63
CA GLU A 116 -19.65 -6.64 11.07
C GLU A 116 -18.26 -7.20 11.39
N ASP A 117 -17.75 -8.14 10.58
CA ASP A 117 -16.40 -8.68 10.78
C ASP A 117 -15.35 -7.57 10.65
N ILE A 118 -15.51 -6.68 9.67
CA ILE A 118 -14.62 -5.52 9.49
C ILE A 118 -14.65 -4.62 10.74
N ALA A 119 -15.84 -4.33 11.29
CA ALA A 119 -15.98 -3.53 12.50
C ALA A 119 -15.28 -4.17 13.71
N GLN A 120 -15.44 -5.48 13.89
CA GLN A 120 -14.82 -6.23 14.98
C GLN A 120 -13.30 -6.25 14.83
N CYS A 121 -12.78 -6.56 13.64
CA CYS A 121 -11.34 -6.54 13.36
C CYS A 121 -10.75 -5.14 13.53
N ALA A 122 -11.43 -4.09 13.08
CA ALA A 122 -11.00 -2.71 13.28
C ALA A 122 -10.95 -2.33 14.77
N THR A 123 -11.93 -2.77 15.57
CA THR A 123 -11.93 -2.56 17.03
C THR A 123 -10.75 -3.25 17.70
N ILE A 124 -10.45 -4.49 17.30
CA ILE A 124 -9.27 -5.22 17.81
C ILE A 124 -7.99 -4.48 17.43
N ALA A 125 -7.86 -4.05 16.17
CA ALA A 125 -6.71 -3.31 15.69
C ALA A 125 -6.53 -1.98 16.42
N ASP A 126 -7.62 -1.27 16.74
CA ASP A 126 -7.60 -0.04 17.54
C ASP A 126 -7.05 -0.28 18.96
N TYR A 127 -7.48 -1.37 19.61
CA TYR A 127 -7.04 -1.74 20.95
C TYR A 127 -5.55 -2.09 21.05
N LEU A 128 -4.93 -2.60 19.99
CA LEU A 128 -3.54 -3.08 20.03
C LEU A 128 -2.52 -1.94 19.94
N ASP A 129 -1.75 -1.68 21.00
CA ASP A 129 -0.72 -0.62 21.06
C ASP A 129 0.34 -0.70 19.95
N HIS A 130 0.56 -1.88 19.39
CA HIS A 130 1.58 -2.11 18.36
C HIS A 130 1.06 -2.04 16.93
N VAL A 131 -0.21 -1.71 16.73
CA VAL A 131 -0.78 -1.42 15.41
C VAL A 131 -0.86 0.10 15.27
N ASP A 132 -0.25 0.65 14.23
CA ASP A 132 -0.15 2.11 14.02
C ASP A 132 -1.17 2.61 12.98
N LEU A 133 -1.56 1.75 12.05
CA LEU A 133 -2.49 2.04 10.97
C LEU A 133 -3.28 0.79 10.56
N ILE A 134 -4.38 1.00 9.85
CA ILE A 134 -5.23 -0.07 9.33
C ILE A 134 -5.59 0.16 7.86
N TRP A 135 -5.81 -0.93 7.13
CA TRP A 135 -6.62 -0.98 5.89
C TRP A 135 -7.90 -1.77 6.21
N PRO A 136 -8.97 -1.85 5.37
CA PRO A 136 -10.10 -2.72 5.65
C PRO A 136 -9.65 -4.16 5.93
N LEU A 137 -10.01 -4.64 7.12
CA LEU A 137 -9.69 -5.98 7.62
C LEU A 137 -10.81 -6.95 7.25
N GLY A 138 -11.03 -7.15 5.96
CA GLY A 138 -12.11 -7.96 5.41
C GLY A 138 -12.68 -7.38 4.12
N ALA A 139 -13.76 -7.98 3.65
CA ALA A 139 -14.51 -7.47 2.50
C ALA A 139 -16.01 -7.64 2.76
N GLY A 140 -16.75 -6.53 2.80
CA GLY A 140 -18.19 -6.52 3.07
C GLY A 140 -18.98 -7.22 1.96
N SER A 141 -19.12 -8.54 2.04
CA SER A 141 -19.86 -9.33 1.04
C SER A 141 -21.38 -9.12 1.13
N ASP A 142 -21.84 -8.59 2.25
CA ASP A 142 -23.20 -8.14 2.53
C ASP A 142 -23.55 -6.79 1.87
N VAL A 143 -22.56 -6.13 1.26
CA VAL A 143 -22.70 -4.85 0.58
C VAL A 143 -22.65 -5.02 -0.94
N PRO A 144 -23.53 -4.33 -1.71
CA PRO A 144 -23.44 -4.28 -3.16
C PRO A 144 -22.04 -3.85 -3.63
N ALA A 145 -21.46 -4.58 -4.59
CA ALA A 145 -20.08 -4.37 -5.03
C ALA A 145 -19.70 -2.90 -5.34
N PRO A 146 -20.55 -2.08 -5.98
CA PRO A 146 -20.21 -0.67 -6.25
C PRO A 146 -20.05 0.19 -4.99
N MET A 147 -20.61 -0.22 -3.86
CA MET A 147 -20.56 0.52 -2.59
C MET A 147 -19.60 -0.10 -1.57
N ARG A 148 -19.02 -1.26 -1.87
CA ARG A 148 -18.24 -2.04 -0.90
C ARG A 148 -17.09 -1.22 -0.31
N TYR A 149 -16.26 -0.62 -1.16
CA TYR A 149 -15.10 0.17 -0.71
C TYR A 149 -15.48 1.31 0.23
N ILE A 150 -16.50 2.11 -0.13
CA ILE A 150 -16.91 3.24 0.71
C ILE A 150 -17.51 2.78 2.04
N VAL A 151 -18.25 1.65 2.04
CA VAL A 151 -18.83 1.09 3.26
C VAL A 151 -17.73 0.50 4.14
N ASP A 152 -16.81 -0.29 3.59
CA ASP A 152 -15.69 -0.90 4.31
C ASP A 152 -14.79 0.18 4.94
N MET A 153 -14.52 1.27 4.21
CA MET A 153 -13.83 2.44 4.74
C MET A 153 -14.61 3.10 5.89
N CYS A 154 -15.89 3.43 5.69
CA CYS A 154 -16.71 4.06 6.71
C CYS A 154 -16.80 3.21 7.98
N THR A 155 -16.94 1.90 7.82
CA THR A 155 -17.00 0.93 8.91
C THR A 155 -15.68 0.90 9.68
N SER A 156 -14.54 0.86 8.99
CA SER A 156 -13.21 0.89 9.63
C SER A 156 -13.00 2.19 10.40
N LEU A 157 -13.29 3.35 9.79
CA LEU A 157 -13.13 4.67 10.41
C LEU A 157 -14.04 4.91 11.62
N ARG A 158 -15.20 4.24 11.69
CA ARG A 158 -16.11 4.32 12.85
C ARG A 158 -15.61 3.53 14.05
N ASN A 159 -14.83 2.48 13.81
CA ASN A 159 -14.40 1.52 14.83
C ASN A 159 -12.89 1.60 15.16
N CYS A 160 -12.16 2.48 14.49
CA CYS A 160 -10.74 2.72 14.73
C CYS A 160 -10.43 4.22 14.63
N GLU A 161 -9.58 4.72 15.53
CA GLU A 161 -9.15 6.11 15.58
C GLU A 161 -7.78 6.34 14.93
N LYS A 162 -7.05 5.25 14.66
CA LYS A 162 -5.72 5.24 14.05
C LYS A 162 -5.78 5.65 12.57
N HIS A 163 -4.62 5.79 11.95
CA HIS A 163 -4.57 6.12 10.53
C HIS A 163 -5.25 5.02 9.71
N PHE A 164 -6.11 5.42 8.78
CA PHE A 164 -6.75 4.52 7.83
C PHE A 164 -6.13 4.75 6.46
N GLU A 165 -5.46 3.73 5.93
CA GLU A 165 -5.07 3.67 4.53
C GLU A 165 -6.28 3.17 3.74
N GLY A 166 -6.48 3.60 2.49
CA GLY A 166 -7.70 3.30 1.74
C GLY A 166 -7.50 3.39 0.24
N ASP A 167 -8.26 2.61 -0.52
CA ASP A 167 -8.34 2.78 -1.96
C ASP A 167 -9.19 4.03 -2.27
N ALA A 168 -8.70 4.87 -3.19
CA ALA A 168 -9.41 6.04 -3.70
C ALA A 168 -10.39 5.68 -4.82
#